data_AF-A0A1F8CSJ5-F1
#
_entry.id   AF-A0A1F8CSJ5-F1
#
_cell.length_a   1.000
_cell.length_b   1.000
_cell.length_c   1.000
_cell.angle_alpha   90.00
_cell.angle_beta   90.00
_cell.angle_gamma   90.00
#
_symmetry.space_group_name_H-M   'P 1'
#
loop_
_entity.id
_entity.type
_entity.pdbx_description
1 polymer ?
#
loop_
_entity_poly.entity_id
_entity_poly.type
_entity_poly.pdbx_seq_one_letter_code
_entity_poly.pdbx_strand_id
1 'polypeptide(L)'
;MLKQIFTLALLTTLFITFPSHLKAQDVTPEKINPSDSYSYSVKRLKEKLSFFFAFSKEKKYTHYQKMLDRRLSELDFILTNKDGAYIQTATQRYSAHAGKLTEFLISSKLTNHYEETINKFLKHRNYIERLSLQYDTTTAEWRFVKYDLDYLDTYTSQLKE
;
A
#
# COMPACT_ATOMS: atom_id res chain seq x y z
N MET A 1 51.12 -19.55 -41.70
CA MET A 1 50.44 -18.28 -41.36
C MET A 1 49.08 -18.61 -40.76
N LEU A 2 48.78 -17.99 -39.60
CA LEU A 2 47.47 -17.80 -38.93
C LEU A 2 46.47 -18.98 -38.90
N LYS A 3 46.27 -19.66 -37.76
CA LYS A 3 45.30 -19.34 -36.68
C LYS A 3 43.93 -18.89 -37.19
N GLN A 4 42.89 -19.70 -36.92
CA GLN A 4 41.43 -19.41 -36.82
C GLN A 4 40.64 -20.61 -37.42
N ILE A 5 39.61 -21.23 -36.82
CA ILE A 5 38.70 -20.88 -35.73
C ILE A 5 38.43 -22.11 -34.87
N PHE A 6 38.59 -21.89 -33.57
CA PHE A 6 38.25 -22.77 -32.46
C PHE A 6 36.73 -22.70 -32.21
N THR A 7 36.17 -23.84 -31.79
CA THR A 7 34.96 -23.95 -30.94
C THR A 7 33.67 -23.29 -31.43
N LEU A 8 32.79 -24.16 -31.96
CA LEU A 8 31.34 -23.98 -31.96
C LEU A 8 30.87 -23.89 -30.49
N ALA A 9 30.90 -22.68 -29.94
CA ALA A 9 30.39 -22.39 -28.61
C ALA A 9 28.87 -22.49 -28.65
N LEU A 10 28.38 -23.56 -28.02
CA LEU A 10 27.06 -23.76 -27.46
C LEU A 10 26.58 -22.49 -26.73
N LEU A 11 25.97 -21.55 -27.46
CA LEU A 11 25.31 -20.39 -26.85
C LEU A 11 23.93 -20.84 -26.40
N THR A 12 23.91 -21.41 -25.20
CA THR A 12 22.73 -21.58 -24.37
C THR A 12 22.03 -20.23 -24.19
N THR A 13 21.03 -19.94 -25.01
CA THR A 13 20.00 -18.96 -24.64
C THR A 13 19.15 -19.61 -23.55
N LEU A 14 19.67 -19.57 -22.33
CA LEU A 14 18.88 -19.74 -21.12
C LEU A 14 17.91 -18.55 -21.09
N PHE A 15 16.77 -18.67 -21.76
CA PHE A 15 15.62 -17.85 -21.43
C PHE A 15 15.25 -18.24 -20.01
N ILE A 16 15.78 -17.48 -19.05
CA ILE A 16 15.23 -17.45 -17.70
C ILE A 16 13.83 -16.87 -17.89
N THR A 17 12.87 -17.74 -18.10
CA THR A 17 11.46 -17.42 -17.92
C THR A 17 11.32 -17.05 -16.45
N PHE A 18 11.37 -15.76 -16.16
CA PHE A 18 10.95 -15.27 -14.85
C PHE A 18 9.51 -15.77 -14.65
N PRO A 19 9.24 -16.57 -13.62
CA PRO A 19 7.87 -16.97 -13.33
C PRO A 19 7.09 -15.70 -12.96
N SER A 20 6.23 -15.22 -13.88
CA SER A 20 5.22 -14.21 -13.62
C SER A 20 4.08 -14.80 -12.80
N HIS A 21 4.41 -15.32 -11.61
CA HIS A 21 3.48 -15.97 -10.69
C HIS A 21 3.50 -15.26 -9.35
N LEU A 22 3.09 -14.00 -9.36
CA LEU A 22 2.47 -13.39 -8.19
C LEU A 22 1.14 -12.87 -8.69
N LYS A 23 0.03 -13.50 -8.24
CA LYS A 23 -1.30 -12.95 -8.46
C LYS A 23 -1.25 -11.46 -8.13
N ALA A 24 -1.57 -10.62 -9.10
CA ALA A 24 -1.77 -9.20 -8.84
C ALA A 24 -2.74 -9.10 -7.67
N GLN A 25 -2.28 -8.57 -6.55
CA GLN A 25 -3.17 -8.28 -5.44
C GLN A 25 -4.20 -7.29 -5.95
N ASP A 26 -5.44 -7.75 -6.05
CA ASP A 26 -6.55 -7.00 -6.63
C ASP A 26 -7.03 -5.97 -5.61
N VAL A 27 -6.51 -4.75 -5.71
CA VAL A 27 -7.00 -3.63 -4.91
C VAL A 27 -8.34 -3.23 -5.48
N THR A 28 -9.40 -3.36 -4.69
CA THR A 28 -10.75 -3.01 -5.14
C THR A 28 -10.79 -1.52 -5.47
N PRO A 29 -11.09 -1.12 -6.72
CA PRO A 29 -11.07 0.28 -7.12
C PRO A 29 -12.06 1.11 -6.32
N GLU A 30 -11.65 2.31 -5.89
CA GLU A 30 -12.54 3.26 -5.25
C GLU A 30 -13.30 4.08 -6.29
N LYS A 31 -14.63 4.17 -6.12
CA LYS A 31 -15.53 4.87 -7.05
C LYS A 31 -15.45 6.39 -6.95
N ILE A 32 -15.04 6.90 -5.79
CA ILE A 32 -14.97 8.33 -5.49
C ILE A 32 -13.58 8.61 -4.90
N ASN A 33 -12.79 9.41 -5.59
CA ASN A 33 -11.39 9.71 -5.32
C ASN A 33 -11.20 11.19 -4.97
N PRO A 34 -10.03 11.60 -4.44
CA PRO A 34 -9.77 12.98 -4.05
C PRO A 34 -10.03 14.02 -5.14
N SER A 35 -9.84 13.65 -6.41
CA SER A 35 -10.10 14.47 -7.59
C SER A 35 -11.59 14.81 -7.81
N ASP A 36 -12.52 14.07 -7.20
CA ASP A 36 -13.98 14.20 -7.43
C ASP A 36 -14.66 15.25 -6.52
N SER A 37 -13.86 16.13 -5.90
CA SER A 37 -14.26 17.36 -5.18
C SER A 37 -15.44 17.19 -4.20
N TYR A 38 -16.64 17.67 -4.54
CA TYR A 38 -17.81 17.65 -3.66
C TYR A 38 -18.22 16.22 -3.26
N SER A 39 -18.22 15.30 -4.22
CA SER A 39 -18.59 13.90 -3.96
C SER A 39 -17.61 13.23 -2.98
N TYR A 40 -16.32 13.59 -3.07
CA TYR A 40 -15.30 13.17 -2.12
C TYR A 40 -15.60 13.70 -0.72
N SER A 41 -15.94 14.98 -0.57
CA SER A 41 -16.34 15.56 0.73
C SER A 41 -17.52 14.82 1.37
N VAL A 42 -18.54 14.49 0.58
CA VAL A 42 -19.69 13.69 1.05
C VAL A 42 -19.27 12.28 1.47
N LYS A 43 -18.40 11.62 0.69
CA LYS A 43 -17.82 10.31 1.07
C LYS A 43 -17.10 10.41 2.42
N ARG A 44 -16.27 11.43 2.64
CA ARG A 44 -15.55 11.64 3.90
C ARG A 44 -16.49 11.85 5.08
N LEU A 45 -17.60 12.57 4.90
CA LEU A 45 -18.61 12.73 5.95
C LEU A 45 -19.26 11.38 6.30
N LYS A 46 -19.64 10.59 5.29
CA LYS A 46 -20.21 9.25 5.51
C LYS A 46 -19.25 8.32 6.26
N GLU A 47 -17.94 8.40 5.99
CA GLU A 47 -16.92 7.63 6.71
C GLU A 47 -16.88 8.01 8.20
N LYS A 48 -16.90 9.31 8.52
CA LYS A 48 -16.93 9.79 9.91
C LYS A 48 -18.18 9.32 10.64
N LEU A 49 -19.34 9.41 9.99
CA LEU A 49 -20.60 8.90 10.55
C LEU A 49 -20.54 7.40 10.78
N SER A 50 -20.00 6.63 9.83
CA SER A 50 -19.82 5.19 9.99
C SER A 50 -18.92 4.84 11.19
N PHE A 51 -17.89 5.64 11.46
CA PHE A 51 -17.04 5.45 12.65
C PHE A 51 -17.82 5.73 13.95
N PHE A 52 -18.64 6.79 13.96
CA PHE A 52 -19.45 7.15 15.12
C PHE A 52 -20.37 6.00 15.57
N PHE A 53 -20.91 5.21 14.64
CA PHE A 53 -21.75 4.05 14.94
C PHE A 53 -20.98 2.75 15.24
N ALA A 54 -19.64 2.76 15.19
CA ALA A 54 -18.81 1.61 15.56
C ALA A 54 -18.61 1.58 17.08
N PHE A 55 -19.61 1.05 17.81
CA PHE A 55 -19.62 1.12 19.28
C PHE A 55 -18.70 0.12 19.98
N SER A 56 -18.51 -1.09 19.43
CA SER A 56 -17.65 -2.11 20.03
C SER A 56 -16.20 -2.03 19.54
N LYS A 57 -15.26 -2.53 20.35
CA LYS A 57 -13.84 -2.64 19.97
C LYS A 57 -13.66 -3.38 18.64
N GLU A 58 -14.36 -4.49 18.46
CA GLU A 58 -14.37 -5.27 17.21
C GLU A 58 -14.91 -4.47 16.02
N LYS A 59 -16.03 -3.77 16.19
CA LYS A 59 -16.58 -2.92 15.11
C LYS A 59 -15.63 -1.79 14.74
N LYS A 60 -14.92 -1.21 15.73
CA LYS A 60 -13.90 -0.19 15.48
C LYS A 60 -12.68 -0.77 14.76
N TYR A 61 -12.23 -1.96 15.15
CA TYR A 61 -11.16 -2.68 14.46
C TYR A 61 -11.54 -2.91 12.99
N THR A 62 -12.70 -3.51 12.71
CA THR A 62 -13.20 -3.71 11.34
C THR A 62 -13.34 -2.39 10.57
N HIS A 63 -13.77 -1.32 11.24
CA HIS A 63 -13.84 0.00 10.61
C HIS A 63 -12.45 0.51 10.21
N TYR A 64 -11.45 0.43 11.09
CA TYR A 64 -10.09 0.84 10.77
C TYR A 64 -9.47 0.01 9.65
N GLN A 65 -9.68 -1.32 9.68
CA GLN A 65 -9.30 -2.24 8.60
C GLN A 65 -9.86 -1.79 7.24
N LYS A 66 -11.18 -1.53 7.19
CA LYS A 66 -11.85 -1.05 5.97
C LYS A 66 -11.35 0.31 5.51
N MET A 67 -11.06 1.21 6.45
CA MET A 67 -10.53 2.53 6.11
C MET A 67 -9.12 2.44 5.55
N LEU A 68 -8.27 1.57 6.09
CA LEU A 68 -6.93 1.35 5.57
C LEU A 68 -6.98 0.83 4.12
N ASP A 69 -7.81 -0.19 3.85
CA ASP A 69 -7.98 -0.74 2.49
C ASP A 69 -8.46 0.33 1.51
N ARG A 70 -9.43 1.14 1.93
CA ARG A 70 -9.93 2.25 1.12
C ARG A 70 -8.86 3.31 0.84
N ARG A 71 -8.00 3.63 1.82
CA ARG A 71 -6.90 4.57 1.60
C ARG A 71 -5.86 3.99 0.65
N LEU A 72 -5.62 2.67 0.68
CA LEU A 72 -4.76 2.01 -0.31
C LEU A 72 -5.34 2.14 -1.72
N SER A 73 -6.65 1.91 -1.90
CA SER A 73 -7.31 2.08 -3.20
C SER A 73 -7.26 3.53 -3.71
N GLU A 74 -7.42 4.52 -2.83
CA GLU A 74 -7.24 5.93 -3.21
C GLU A 74 -5.79 6.24 -3.59
N LEU A 75 -4.81 5.67 -2.86
CA LEU A 75 -3.40 5.82 -3.17
C LEU A 75 -3.06 5.19 -4.53
N ASP A 76 -3.51 3.97 -4.79
CA ASP A 76 -3.38 3.31 -6.09
C ASP A 76 -3.93 4.18 -7.22
N PHE A 77 -5.17 4.65 -7.09
CA PHE A 77 -5.79 5.49 -8.11
C PHE A 77 -4.96 6.75 -8.39
N ILE A 78 -4.51 7.45 -7.35
CA ILE A 78 -3.73 8.68 -7.51
C ILE A 78 -2.36 8.42 -8.13
N LEU A 79 -1.67 7.35 -7.71
CA LEU A 79 -0.35 7.01 -8.24
C LEU A 79 -0.45 6.54 -9.70
N THR A 80 -1.40 5.65 -10.00
CA THR A 80 -1.62 5.11 -11.35
C THR A 80 -2.03 6.20 -12.34
N ASN A 81 -2.86 7.17 -11.92
CA ASN A 81 -3.23 8.30 -12.78
C ASN A 81 -2.21 9.45 -12.77
N LYS A 82 -1.10 9.31 -12.03
CA LYS A 82 -0.04 10.33 -11.89
C LYS A 82 -0.57 11.71 -11.48
N ASP A 83 -1.59 11.73 -10.63
CA ASP A 83 -2.22 12.96 -10.18
C ASP A 83 -1.39 13.62 -9.06
N GLY A 84 -0.30 14.29 -9.49
CA GLY A 84 0.74 14.83 -8.62
C GLY A 84 0.22 15.76 -7.52
N ALA A 85 -0.87 16.49 -7.77
CA ALA A 85 -1.48 17.40 -6.81
C ALA A 85 -1.99 16.69 -5.55
N TYR A 86 -2.33 15.39 -5.65
CA TYR A 86 -2.90 14.63 -4.54
C TYR A 86 -1.98 13.54 -3.98
N ILE A 87 -0.80 13.28 -4.58
CA ILE A 87 0.11 12.21 -4.13
C ILE A 87 0.47 12.38 -2.66
N GLN A 88 0.99 13.55 -2.27
CA GLN A 88 1.38 13.83 -0.88
C GLN A 88 0.20 13.62 0.09
N THR A 89 -0.99 14.08 -0.29
CA THR A 89 -2.14 13.97 0.61
C THR A 89 -2.65 12.53 0.66
N ALA A 90 -2.55 11.76 -0.43
CA ALA A 90 -2.93 10.35 -0.46
C ALA A 90 -2.00 9.51 0.42
N THR A 91 -0.68 9.71 0.33
CA THR A 91 0.30 9.00 1.16
C THR A 91 0.12 9.33 2.64
N GLN A 92 0.05 10.61 2.99
CA GLN A 92 -0.22 11.06 4.36
C GLN A 92 -1.51 10.45 4.94
N ARG A 93 -2.57 10.34 4.13
CA ARG A 93 -3.82 9.71 4.58
C ARG A 93 -3.64 8.22 4.80
N TYR A 94 -2.93 7.53 3.92
CA TYR A 94 -2.68 6.09 4.06
C TYR A 94 -1.89 5.80 5.35
N SER A 95 -0.71 6.40 5.51
CA SER A 95 0.14 6.21 6.70
C SER A 95 -0.57 6.62 8.00
N ALA A 96 -1.36 7.69 7.99
CA ALA A 96 -2.15 8.08 9.17
C ALA A 96 -3.22 7.03 9.57
N HIS A 97 -3.83 6.32 8.61
CA HIS A 97 -4.80 5.27 8.94
C HIS A 97 -4.11 3.98 9.39
N ALA A 98 -2.93 3.68 8.85
CA ALA A 98 -2.10 2.58 9.35
C ALA A 98 -1.72 2.83 10.83
N GLY A 99 -1.24 4.03 11.15
CA GLY A 99 -0.92 4.42 12.52
C GLY A 99 -2.11 4.36 13.47
N LYS A 100 -3.27 4.91 13.07
CA LYS A 100 -4.51 4.83 13.88
C LYS A 100 -4.95 3.41 14.18
N LEU A 101 -4.82 2.50 13.22
CA LEU A 101 -5.13 1.09 13.43
C LEU A 101 -4.18 0.47 14.46
N THR A 102 -2.88 0.71 14.33
CA THR A 102 -1.86 0.24 15.28
C THR A 102 -2.07 0.79 16.69
N GLU A 103 -2.22 2.11 16.82
CA GLU A 103 -2.49 2.77 18.10
C GLU A 103 -3.78 2.24 18.74
N PHE A 104 -4.83 2.02 17.94
CA PHE A 104 -6.09 1.47 18.43
C PHE A 104 -5.92 0.04 18.97
N LEU A 105 -5.20 -0.82 18.25
CA LEU A 105 -4.93 -2.20 18.66
C LEU A 105 -4.16 -2.26 19.98
N ILE A 106 -3.09 -1.47 20.09
CA ILE A 106 -2.24 -1.38 21.28
C ILE A 106 -3.04 -0.84 22.47
N SER A 107 -3.66 0.33 22.31
CA SER A 107 -4.42 0.97 23.40
C SER A 107 -5.64 0.15 23.85
N SER A 108 -6.28 -0.58 22.93
CA SER A 108 -7.44 -1.42 23.23
C SER A 108 -7.08 -2.82 23.71
N LYS A 109 -5.80 -3.19 23.71
CA LYS A 109 -5.27 -4.53 24.05
C LYS A 109 -5.89 -5.64 23.20
N LEU A 110 -6.08 -5.39 21.90
CA LEU A 110 -6.63 -6.36 20.95
C LEU A 110 -5.51 -7.20 20.32
N THR A 111 -4.74 -7.89 21.16
CA THR A 111 -3.54 -8.64 20.73
C THR A 111 -3.87 -9.81 19.79
N ASN A 112 -5.09 -10.36 19.88
CA ASN A 112 -5.59 -11.41 18.99
C ASN A 112 -5.67 -10.97 17.51
N HIS A 113 -5.62 -9.67 17.23
CA HIS A 113 -5.70 -9.10 15.87
C HIS A 113 -4.34 -8.63 15.32
N TYR A 114 -3.26 -8.78 16.09
CA TYR A 114 -1.94 -8.28 15.70
C TYR A 114 -1.41 -9.01 14.47
N GLU A 115 -1.45 -10.36 14.47
CA GLU A 115 -0.93 -11.15 13.35
C GLU A 115 -1.71 -10.88 12.05
N GLU A 116 -3.04 -10.78 12.12
CA GLU A 116 -3.88 -10.41 10.97
C GLU A 116 -3.47 -9.05 10.41
N THR A 117 -3.26 -8.07 11.30
CA THR A 117 -2.89 -6.70 10.91
C THR A 117 -1.49 -6.63 10.33
N ILE A 118 -0.52 -7.33 10.91
CA ILE A 118 0.84 -7.45 10.38
C ILE A 118 0.80 -8.06 8.97
N ASN A 119 0.05 -9.15 8.79
CA ASN A 119 -0.10 -9.78 7.48
C ASN A 119 -0.72 -8.82 6.45
N LYS A 120 -1.66 -7.97 6.87
CA LYS A 120 -2.19 -6.92 5.99
C LYS A 120 -1.15 -5.85 5.66
N PHE A 121 -0.41 -5.34 6.65
CA PHE A 121 0.64 -4.35 6.41
C PHE A 121 1.70 -4.88 5.44
N LEU A 122 2.15 -6.13 5.58
CA LEU A 122 3.09 -6.75 4.66
C LEU A 122 2.53 -6.85 3.23
N LYS A 123 1.26 -7.24 3.07
CA LYS A 123 0.58 -7.25 1.77
C LYS A 123 0.52 -5.86 1.15
N HIS A 124 0.11 -4.86 1.91
CA HIS A 124 0.03 -3.47 1.43
C HIS A 124 1.42 -2.92 1.09
N ARG A 125 2.42 -3.19 1.92
CA ARG A 125 3.81 -2.78 1.68
C ARG A 125 4.31 -3.29 0.34
N ASN A 126 4.15 -4.60 0.08
CA ASN A 126 4.55 -5.20 -1.19
C ASN A 126 3.80 -4.60 -2.39
N TYR A 127 2.54 -4.19 -2.20
CA TYR A 127 1.75 -3.53 -3.24
C TYR A 127 2.23 -2.11 -3.50
N ILE A 128 2.41 -1.30 -2.46
CA ILE A 128 2.91 0.08 -2.54
C ILE A 128 4.34 0.12 -3.11
N GLU A 129 5.17 -0.85 -2.76
CA GLU A 129 6.53 -0.98 -3.30
C GLU A 129 6.50 -1.14 -4.82
N ARG A 130 5.60 -1.96 -5.36
CA ARG A 130 5.42 -2.08 -6.83
C ARG A 130 4.94 -0.77 -7.45
N LEU A 131 4.03 -0.04 -6.80
CA LEU A 131 3.60 1.28 -7.27
C LEU A 131 4.73 2.30 -7.24
N SER A 132 5.71 2.17 -6.33
CA SER A 132 6.85 3.10 -6.25
C SER A 132 7.81 2.97 -7.43
N LEU A 133 7.89 1.79 -8.08
CA LEU A 133 8.83 1.50 -9.17
C LEU A 133 8.59 2.35 -10.43
N GLN A 134 7.43 2.99 -10.55
CA GLN A 134 7.10 3.87 -11.68
C GLN A 134 7.62 5.31 -11.51
N TYR A 135 8.18 5.65 -10.34
CA TYR A 135 8.69 7.00 -10.03
C TYR A 135 10.21 7.01 -9.92
N ASP A 136 10.82 8.09 -10.40
CA ASP A 136 12.26 8.32 -10.26
C ASP A 136 12.60 8.62 -8.78
N THR A 137 13.63 7.95 -8.26
CA THR A 137 14.05 8.02 -6.85
C THR A 137 14.44 9.43 -6.36
N THR A 138 14.75 10.36 -7.27
CA THR A 138 15.09 11.74 -6.97
C THR A 138 13.87 12.64 -6.80
N THR A 139 12.67 12.17 -7.19
CA THR A 139 11.43 12.94 -7.18
C THR A 139 10.80 13.04 -5.80
N ALA A 140 9.95 14.04 -5.59
CA ALA A 140 9.21 14.20 -4.33
C ALA A 140 8.16 13.10 -4.17
N GLU A 141 7.52 12.72 -5.27
CA GLU A 141 6.53 11.66 -5.39
C GLU A 141 7.08 10.33 -4.89
N TRP A 142 8.26 9.93 -5.37
CA TRP A 142 8.92 8.72 -4.88
C TRP A 142 9.19 8.79 -3.36
N ARG A 143 9.67 9.93 -2.85
CA ARG A 143 9.91 10.10 -1.40
C ARG A 143 8.62 9.98 -0.59
N PHE A 144 7.50 10.51 -1.08
CA PHE A 144 6.22 10.37 -0.40
C PHE A 144 5.77 8.92 -0.31
N VAL A 145 5.93 8.15 -1.39
CA VAL A 145 5.60 6.71 -1.39
C VAL A 145 6.57 5.93 -0.49
N LYS A 146 7.86 6.29 -0.49
CA LYS A 146 8.87 5.68 0.39
C LYS A 146 8.50 5.84 1.86
N TYR A 147 7.99 7.00 2.27
CA TYR A 147 7.53 7.21 3.65
C TYR A 147 6.41 6.26 4.05
N ASP A 148 5.45 5.95 3.17
CA ASP A 148 4.41 4.97 3.49
C ASP A 148 4.98 3.57 3.75
N LEU A 149 6.02 3.18 3.00
CA LEU A 149 6.73 1.92 3.23
C LEU A 149 7.43 1.93 4.61
N ASP A 150 8.13 3.02 4.94
CA ASP A 150 8.82 3.16 6.22
C ASP A 150 7.86 3.16 7.42
N TYR A 151 6.70 3.78 7.26
CA TYR A 151 5.64 3.75 8.29
C TYR A 151 5.08 2.34 8.46
N LEU A 152 4.83 1.59 7.38
CA LEU A 152 4.36 0.21 7.49
C LEU A 152 5.38 -0.70 8.18
N ASP A 153 6.67 -0.52 7.90
CA ASP A 153 7.74 -1.25 8.58
C ASP A 153 7.76 -0.90 10.08
N THR A 154 7.65 0.39 10.42
CA THR A 154 7.58 0.86 11.80
C THR A 154 6.39 0.27 12.56
N TYR A 155 5.18 0.36 11.99
CA TYR A 155 3.97 -0.14 12.62
C TYR A 155 3.93 -1.67 12.70
N THR A 156 4.55 -2.36 11.74
CA THR A 156 4.71 -3.81 11.81
C THR A 156 5.61 -4.22 12.98
N SER A 157 6.71 -3.50 13.19
CA SER A 157 7.60 -3.75 14.35
C SER A 157 6.88 -3.48 15.68
N GLN A 158 6.13 -2.39 15.79
CA GLN A 158 5.35 -2.09 17.01
C GLN A 158 4.34 -3.17 17.40
N LEU A 159 3.75 -3.87 16.43
CA LEU A 159 2.81 -4.96 16.69
C LEU A 159 3.49 -6.30 16.99
N LYS A 160 4.82 -6.39 16.87
CA LYS A 160 5.61 -7.59 17.21
C LYS A 160 6.22 -7.54 18.61
N GLU A 161 6.22 -6.37 19.24
CA GLU A 161 6.63 -6.13 20.63
C GLU A 161 5.55 -6.61 21.61
#